data_AF-A0A167TP25-F1
#
_entry.id   AF-A0A167TP25-F1
#
_cell.length_a   1.000
_cell.length_b   1.000
_cell.length_c   1.000
_cell.angle_alpha   90.00
_cell.angle_beta   90.00
_cell.angle_gamma   90.00
#
_symmetry.space_group_name_H-M   'P 1'
#
loop_
_entity.id
_entity.type
_entity.pdbx_description
1 polymer ?
#
loop_
_entity_poly.entity_id
_entity_poly.type
_entity_poly.pdbx_seq_one_letter_code
_entity_poly.pdbx_strand_id
1 'polypeptide(L)'
;MLPYSVKLAWMILCTLGAVCSWPVLWCLAEAIDSWWVPAIYGGASTIFVLFFDLGTIWKMDPSNFPLSFCLMQMVVRNLMALVIINICGVYHIATIRSALWPQHGKRGIQWDNTYLLLFVALPIASTALQMGFAIKYGAYKQAGFDGIACMITEPLWPRLLGYGGLPLILAVASAVFTAFAVGRL
;
A
#
# COMPACT_ATOMS: atom_id res chain seq x y z
N MET A 1 -13.12 -16.96 15.97
CA MET A 1 -12.55 -17.24 14.65
C MET A 1 -13.58 -17.06 13.56
N LEU A 2 -13.33 -16.17 12.57
CA LEU A 2 -14.20 -16.01 11.40
C LEU A 2 -14.35 -17.34 10.64
N PRO A 3 -15.55 -17.68 10.13
CA PRO A 3 -15.75 -18.87 9.30
C PRO A 3 -14.86 -18.85 8.07
N TYR A 4 -14.31 -20.01 7.70
CA TYR A 4 -13.41 -20.13 6.56
C TYR A 4 -14.03 -19.66 5.24
N SER A 5 -15.34 -19.88 5.05
CA SER A 5 -16.09 -19.40 3.88
C SER A 5 -16.02 -17.88 3.70
N VAL A 6 -16.08 -17.12 4.79
CA VAL A 6 -15.97 -15.65 4.75
C VAL A 6 -14.55 -15.23 4.37
N LYS A 7 -13.53 -15.90 4.91
CA LYS A 7 -12.13 -15.64 4.57
C LYS A 7 -11.85 -15.92 3.08
N LEU A 8 -12.40 -17.04 2.57
CA LEU A 8 -12.27 -17.42 1.17
C LEU A 8 -13.01 -16.44 0.24
N ALA A 9 -14.23 -16.01 0.60
CA ALA A 9 -14.97 -15.01 -0.16
C ALA A 9 -14.18 -13.69 -0.24
N TRP A 10 -13.60 -13.25 0.88
CA TRP A 10 -12.75 -12.05 0.91
C TRP A 10 -11.55 -12.16 -0.02
N MET A 11 -10.89 -13.33 -0.04
CA MET A 11 -9.80 -13.60 -0.97
C MET A 11 -10.22 -13.55 -2.42
N ILE A 12 -11.30 -14.24 -2.80
CA ILE A 12 -11.81 -14.22 -4.17
C ILE A 12 -12.09 -12.76 -4.60
N LEU A 13 -12.69 -11.95 -3.73
CA LEU A 13 -12.91 -10.53 -3.99
C LEU A 13 -11.61 -9.75 -4.18
N CYS A 14 -10.59 -9.98 -3.35
CA CYS A 14 -9.29 -9.35 -3.50
C CYS A 14 -8.59 -9.74 -4.80
N THR A 15 -8.56 -11.03 -5.14
CA THR A 15 -7.93 -11.53 -6.37
C THR A 15 -8.65 -11.01 -7.62
N LEU A 16 -9.99 -11.07 -7.64
CA LEU A 16 -10.77 -10.51 -8.75
C LEU A 16 -10.56 -8.99 -8.86
N GLY A 17 -10.57 -8.27 -7.74
CA GLY A 17 -10.28 -6.84 -7.72
C GLY A 17 -8.90 -6.52 -8.30
N ALA A 18 -7.87 -7.29 -7.94
CA ALA A 18 -6.53 -7.12 -8.50
C ALA A 18 -6.50 -7.37 -10.02
N VAL A 19 -7.12 -8.45 -10.50
CA VAL A 19 -7.16 -8.78 -11.94
C VAL A 19 -7.95 -7.72 -12.71
N CYS A 20 -9.13 -7.34 -12.23
CA CYS A 20 -9.98 -6.33 -12.87
C CYS A 20 -9.39 -4.92 -12.81
N SER A 21 -8.44 -4.64 -11.91
CA SER A 21 -7.75 -3.34 -11.88
C SER A 21 -6.82 -3.12 -13.07
N TRP A 22 -6.23 -4.18 -13.64
CA TRP A 22 -5.26 -4.05 -14.73
C TRP A 22 -5.81 -3.40 -16.00
N PRO A 23 -7.00 -3.78 -16.53
CA PRO A 23 -7.61 -3.07 -17.66
C PRO A 23 -7.87 -1.58 -17.37
N VAL A 24 -8.31 -1.24 -16.16
CA VAL A 24 -8.56 0.16 -15.77
C VAL A 24 -7.25 0.95 -15.72
N LEU A 25 -6.19 0.35 -15.16
CA LEU A 25 -4.86 0.93 -15.10
C LEU A 25 -4.25 1.10 -16.50
N TRP A 26 -4.52 0.19 -17.43
CA TRP A 26 -4.14 0.31 -18.84
C TRP A 26 -4.80 1.54 -19.46
N CYS A 27 -6.13 1.66 -19.34
CA CYS A 27 -6.86 2.82 -19.86
C CYS A 27 -6.36 4.13 -19.22
N LEU A 28 -6.04 4.11 -17.93
CA LEU A 28 -5.46 5.26 -17.24
C LEU A 28 -4.09 5.63 -17.83
N ALA A 29 -3.21 4.66 -18.07
CA ALA A 29 -1.88 4.88 -18.63
C ALA A 29 -1.94 5.57 -20.01
N GLU A 30 -2.86 5.13 -20.87
CA GLU A 30 -3.12 5.74 -22.18
C GLU A 30 -3.67 7.17 -22.02
N ALA A 31 -4.57 7.40 -21.06
CA ALA A 31 -5.19 8.72 -20.86
C ALA A 31 -4.19 9.77 -20.33
N ILE A 32 -3.22 9.38 -19.50
CA ILE A 32 -2.22 10.29 -18.91
C ILE A 32 -0.90 10.32 -19.69
N ASP A 33 -0.81 9.57 -20.79
CA ASP A 33 0.41 9.36 -21.60
C ASP A 33 1.62 8.93 -20.75
N SER A 34 1.39 8.03 -19.78
CA SER A 34 2.40 7.67 -18.78
C SER A 34 2.13 6.34 -18.10
N TRP A 35 3.10 5.43 -18.21
CA TRP A 35 2.97 4.05 -17.75
C TRP A 35 3.48 3.77 -16.32
N TRP A 36 4.31 4.65 -15.76
CA TRP A 36 4.99 4.35 -14.51
C TRP A 36 4.05 4.32 -13.30
N VAL A 37 3.07 5.25 -13.22
CA VAL A 37 2.08 5.27 -12.12
C VAL A 37 1.24 4.00 -12.14
N PRO A 38 0.57 3.64 -13.26
CA PRO A 38 -0.34 2.50 -13.23
C PRO A 38 0.41 1.18 -13.13
N ALA A 39 1.61 1.06 -13.73
CA ALA A 39 2.44 -0.14 -13.61
C ALA A 39 2.91 -0.39 -12.18
N ILE A 40 3.39 0.65 -11.48
CA ILE A 40 3.83 0.53 -10.08
C ILE A 40 2.64 0.19 -9.17
N TYR A 41 1.52 0.90 -9.33
CA TYR A 41 0.32 0.66 -8.53
C TYR A 41 -0.22 -0.76 -8.73
N GLY A 42 -0.37 -1.19 -9.99
CA GLY A 42 -0.87 -2.53 -10.34
C GLY A 42 0.07 -3.64 -9.89
N GLY A 43 1.38 -3.46 -10.09
CA GLY A 43 2.40 -4.40 -9.63
C GLY A 43 2.41 -4.56 -8.11
N ALA A 44 2.44 -3.44 -7.37
CA ALA A 44 2.42 -3.47 -5.90
C ALA A 44 1.12 -4.08 -5.36
N SER A 45 -0.03 -3.77 -5.96
CA SER A 45 -1.32 -4.36 -5.61
C SER A 45 -1.36 -5.86 -5.86
N THR A 46 -0.81 -6.31 -6.98
CA THR A 46 -0.73 -7.74 -7.31
C THR A 46 0.18 -8.48 -6.33
N ILE A 47 1.34 -7.93 -5.98
CA ILE A 47 2.24 -8.53 -4.97
C ILE A 47 1.57 -8.55 -3.58
N PHE A 48 0.89 -7.47 -3.20
CA PHE A 48 0.17 -7.39 -1.94
C PHE A 48 -0.89 -8.49 -1.81
N VAL A 49 -1.71 -8.67 -2.87
CA VAL A 49 -2.76 -9.69 -2.92
C VAL A 49 -2.17 -11.10 -3.02
N LEU A 50 -1.10 -11.31 -3.78
CA LEU A 50 -0.42 -12.61 -3.86
C LEU A 50 0.03 -13.11 -2.47
N PHE A 51 0.68 -12.26 -1.68
CA PHE A 51 1.11 -12.63 -0.33
C PHE A 51 -0.04 -12.82 0.65
N PHE A 52 -1.19 -12.20 0.38
CA PHE A 52 -2.42 -12.49 1.10
C PHE A 52 -2.99 -13.87 0.72
N ASP A 53 -3.09 -14.15 -0.58
CA ASP A 53 -3.64 -15.38 -1.14
C ASP A 53 -2.79 -16.61 -0.80
N LEU A 54 -1.46 -16.47 -0.67
CA LEU A 54 -0.58 -17.54 -0.17
C LEU A 54 -0.97 -18.03 1.23
N GLY A 55 -1.68 -17.22 2.02
CA GLY A 55 -2.24 -17.64 3.31
C GLY A 55 -3.27 -18.76 3.21
N THR A 56 -3.84 -19.03 2.02
CA THR A 56 -4.74 -20.16 1.76
C THR A 56 -4.13 -21.52 2.10
N ILE A 57 -2.82 -21.68 1.90
CA ILE A 57 -2.08 -22.92 2.17
C ILE A 57 -2.33 -23.38 3.61
N TRP A 58 -2.47 -22.43 4.53
CA TRP A 58 -2.75 -22.67 5.96
C TRP A 58 -4.17 -22.25 6.36
N LYS A 59 -5.14 -22.36 5.44
CA LYS A 59 -6.56 -22.03 5.66
C LYS A 59 -6.80 -20.60 6.17
N MET A 60 -5.89 -19.67 5.86
CA MET A 60 -5.90 -18.28 6.34
C MET A 60 -6.02 -18.19 7.87
N ASP A 61 -5.34 -19.11 8.57
CA ASP A 61 -5.28 -19.11 10.01
C ASP A 61 -3.86 -18.73 10.49
N PRO A 62 -3.67 -17.50 10.99
CA PRO A 62 -2.36 -16.99 11.36
C PRO A 62 -1.65 -17.80 12.46
N SER A 63 -2.37 -18.57 13.28
CA SER A 63 -1.76 -19.44 14.29
C SER A 63 -1.01 -20.63 13.69
N ASN A 64 -1.38 -21.02 12.46
CA ASN A 64 -0.75 -22.15 11.76
C ASN A 64 0.38 -21.72 10.82
N PHE A 65 0.63 -20.41 10.68
CA PHE A 65 1.64 -19.91 9.76
C PHE A 65 3.05 -20.16 10.33
N PRO A 66 4.00 -20.67 9.53
CA PRO A 66 5.37 -20.75 9.96
C PRO A 66 5.92 -19.34 10.20
N LEU A 67 6.77 -19.18 11.21
CA LEU A 67 7.29 -17.88 11.63
C LEU A 67 7.92 -17.09 10.48
N SER A 68 8.70 -17.77 9.63
CA SER A 68 9.35 -17.16 8.46
C SER A 68 8.34 -16.57 7.48
N PHE A 69 7.29 -17.33 7.13
CA PHE A 69 6.21 -16.85 6.26
C PHE A 69 5.46 -15.69 6.90
N CYS A 70 5.16 -15.77 8.20
CA CYS A 70 4.45 -14.72 8.91
C CYS A 70 5.21 -13.39 8.91
N LEU A 71 6.51 -13.43 9.20
CA LEU A 71 7.37 -12.24 9.16
C LEU A 71 7.49 -11.69 7.73
N MET A 72 7.71 -12.55 6.74
CA MET A 72 7.81 -12.16 5.34
C MET A 72 6.49 -11.53 4.85
N GLN A 73 5.35 -12.14 5.17
CA GLN A 73 4.04 -11.64 4.81
C GLN A 73 3.79 -10.24 5.42
N MET A 74 4.18 -10.00 6.67
CA MET A 74 4.06 -8.68 7.29
C MET A 74 4.95 -7.63 6.61
N VAL A 75 6.22 -7.96 6.36
CA VAL A 75 7.17 -7.05 5.70
C VAL A 75 6.67 -6.68 4.30
N VAL A 76 6.38 -7.69 3.48
CA VAL A 76 5.99 -7.49 2.08
C VAL A 76 4.67 -6.75 1.99
N ARG A 77 3.65 -7.16 2.77
CA ARG A 77 2.34 -6.48 2.73
C ARG A 77 2.46 -5.03 3.22
N ASN A 78 3.22 -4.77 4.28
CA ASN A 78 3.38 -3.38 4.72
C ASN A 78 4.13 -2.55 3.68
N LEU A 79 5.23 -3.07 3.13
CA LEU A 79 6.00 -2.37 2.10
C LEU A 79 5.14 -2.06 0.87
N MET A 80 4.41 -3.05 0.34
CA MET A 80 3.54 -2.86 -0.81
C MET A 80 2.38 -1.90 -0.51
N ALA A 81 1.78 -1.96 0.68
CA ALA A 81 0.76 -0.99 1.08
C ALA A 81 1.31 0.45 1.06
N LEU A 82 2.52 0.65 1.58
CA LEU A 82 3.15 1.96 1.56
C LEU A 82 3.53 2.39 0.14
N VAL A 83 3.99 1.48 -0.71
CA VAL A 83 4.25 1.77 -2.14
C VAL A 83 2.97 2.25 -2.83
N ILE A 84 1.84 1.56 -2.63
CA ILE A 84 0.52 1.92 -3.16
C ILE A 84 0.10 3.31 -2.69
N ILE A 85 0.26 3.61 -1.40
CA ILE A 85 -0.17 4.89 -0.84
C ILE A 85 0.73 6.03 -1.31
N ASN A 86 2.04 5.82 -1.37
CA ASN A 86 2.99 6.83 -1.86
C ASN A 86 2.81 7.09 -3.35
N ILE A 87 2.59 6.07 -4.20
CA ILE A 87 2.35 6.29 -5.63
C ILE A 87 1.06 7.08 -5.88
N CYS A 88 0.00 6.84 -5.11
CA CYS A 88 -1.21 7.66 -5.13
C CYS A 88 -0.92 9.11 -4.73
N GLY A 89 -0.12 9.31 -3.68
CA GLY A 89 0.30 10.65 -3.24
C GLY A 89 1.12 11.41 -4.29
N VAL A 90 2.08 10.74 -4.93
CA VAL A 90 2.88 11.32 -6.01
C VAL A 90 1.99 11.67 -7.20
N TYR A 91 1.10 10.77 -7.62
CA TYR A 91 0.16 11.02 -8.71
C TYR A 91 -0.73 12.23 -8.43
N HIS A 92 -1.21 12.37 -7.19
CA HIS A 92 -2.01 13.51 -6.75
C HIS A 92 -1.24 14.83 -6.84
N ILE A 93 0.00 14.87 -6.32
CA ILE A 93 0.88 16.04 -6.40
C ILE A 93 1.17 16.42 -7.85
N ALA A 94 1.48 15.43 -8.69
CA ALA A 94 1.77 15.66 -10.11
C ALA A 94 0.57 16.24 -10.84
N THR A 95 -0.64 15.75 -10.55
CA THR A 95 -1.89 16.22 -11.14
C THR A 95 -2.21 17.67 -10.74
N ILE A 96 -2.06 18.01 -9.45
CA ILE A 96 -2.23 19.40 -8.98
C ILE A 96 -1.19 20.33 -9.62
N ARG A 97 0.07 19.89 -9.70
CA ARG A 97 1.15 20.68 -10.31
C ARG A 97 0.87 20.96 -11.78
N SER A 98 0.36 19.98 -12.54
CA SER A 98 -0.02 20.18 -13.94
C SER A 98 -1.21 21.13 -14.10
N ALA A 99 -2.17 21.10 -13.18
CA ALA A 99 -3.35 21.97 -13.21
C ALA A 99 -3.00 23.44 -12.88
N LEU A 100 -2.20 23.67 -11.83
CA LEU A 100 -1.85 25.03 -11.37
C LEU A 100 -0.74 25.70 -12.22
N TRP A 101 0.19 24.92 -12.77
CA TRP A 101 1.32 25.44 -13.54
C TRP A 101 1.46 24.76 -14.91
N PRO A 102 0.57 25.07 -15.87
CA PRO A 102 0.52 24.41 -17.18
C PRO A 102 1.80 24.60 -18.01
N GLN A 103 2.65 25.58 -17.69
CA GLN A 103 3.97 25.76 -18.31
C GLN A 103 4.90 24.56 -18.08
N HIS A 104 4.70 23.80 -17.01
CA HIS A 104 5.45 22.58 -16.70
C HIS A 104 4.73 21.28 -17.14
N GLY A 105 3.51 21.38 -17.70
CA GLY A 105 2.60 20.24 -17.90
C GLY A 105 2.39 19.75 -19.34
N LYS A 106 3.14 20.27 -20.33
CA LYS A 106 2.85 20.01 -21.76
C LYS A 106 3.17 18.58 -22.28
N ARG A 107 3.69 17.67 -21.45
CA ARG A 107 4.09 16.30 -21.86
C ARG A 107 3.65 15.19 -20.88
N GLY A 108 2.44 15.32 -20.33
CA GLY A 108 1.88 14.31 -19.42
C GLY A 108 2.55 14.29 -18.04
N ILE A 109 2.15 13.33 -17.21
CA ILE A 109 2.71 13.15 -15.85
C ILE A 109 4.05 12.41 -15.96
N GLN A 110 5.13 13.18 -16.03
CA GLN A 110 6.49 12.65 -16.11
C GLN A 110 7.07 12.32 -14.74
N TRP A 111 7.95 11.32 -14.72
CA TRP A 111 8.73 10.98 -13.54
C TRP A 111 9.72 12.11 -13.21
N ASP A 112 9.77 12.50 -11.94
CA ASP A 112 10.74 13.44 -11.38
C ASP A 112 11.54 12.70 -10.30
N ASN A 113 12.86 12.82 -10.31
CA ASN A 113 13.73 12.19 -9.32
C ASN A 113 13.45 12.69 -7.88
N THR A 114 12.81 13.85 -7.74
CA THR A 114 12.32 14.36 -6.45
C THR A 114 11.36 13.38 -5.77
N TYR A 115 10.62 12.57 -6.55
CA TYR A 115 9.69 11.57 -6.02
C TYR A 115 10.40 10.33 -5.45
N LEU A 116 11.70 10.11 -5.74
CA LEU A 116 12.45 8.96 -5.22
C LEU A 116 12.49 8.93 -3.68
N LEU A 117 12.59 10.10 -3.04
CA LEU A 117 12.62 10.18 -1.59
C LEU A 117 11.28 9.72 -0.99
N LEU A 118 10.17 10.18 -1.57
CA LEU A 118 8.83 9.81 -1.12
C LEU A 118 8.50 8.34 -1.45
N PHE A 119 8.97 7.85 -2.60
CA PHE A 119 8.61 6.54 -3.12
C PHE A 119 9.52 5.39 -2.63
N VAL A 120 10.80 5.64 -2.40
CA VAL A 120 11.78 4.59 -2.05
C VAL A 120 12.20 4.71 -0.58
N ALA A 121 12.71 5.87 -0.18
CA ALA A 121 13.29 6.00 1.16
C ALA A 121 12.23 5.86 2.25
N LEU A 122 11.06 6.46 2.05
CA LEU A 122 10.00 6.50 3.05
C LEU A 122 9.36 5.12 3.30
N PRO A 123 8.92 4.32 2.30
CA PRO A 123 8.39 2.97 2.54
C PRO A 123 9.40 2.02 3.18
N ILE A 124 10.68 2.10 2.78
CA ILE A 124 11.75 1.27 3.33
C ILE A 124 12.00 1.62 4.79
N ALA A 125 12.20 2.91 5.11
CA ALA A 125 12.45 3.35 6.47
C ALA A 125 11.28 3.04 7.40
N SER A 126 10.06 3.33 6.95
CA SER A 126 8.82 3.06 7.68
C SER A 126 8.63 1.56 7.96
N THR A 127 8.84 0.71 6.95
CA THR A 127 8.76 -0.76 7.12
C THR A 127 9.87 -1.28 8.03
N ALA A 128 11.11 -0.81 7.86
CA ALA A 128 12.23 -1.22 8.70
C ALA A 128 12.00 -0.85 10.17
N LEU A 129 11.52 0.36 10.44
CA LEU A 129 11.18 0.81 11.80
C LEU A 129 10.05 -0.03 12.40
N GLN A 130 8.93 -0.19 11.68
CA GLN A 130 7.80 -0.98 12.15
C GLN A 130 8.22 -2.42 12.46
N MET A 131 8.96 -3.07 11.56
CA MET A 131 9.36 -4.47 11.72
C MET A 131 10.44 -4.62 12.79
N GLY A 132 11.37 -3.68 12.88
CA GLY A 132 12.38 -3.65 13.94
C GLY A 132 11.73 -3.58 15.33
N PHE A 133 10.73 -2.73 15.51
CA PHE A 133 9.96 -2.68 16.75
C PHE A 133 9.06 -3.90 16.94
N ALA A 134 8.43 -4.41 15.89
CA ALA A 134 7.59 -5.61 15.98
C ALA A 134 8.39 -6.83 16.46
N ILE A 135 9.62 -7.00 15.96
CA ILE A 135 10.53 -8.07 16.40
C ILE A 135 11.00 -7.80 17.83
N LYS A 136 11.44 -6.58 18.14
CA LYS A 136 11.95 -6.21 19.47
C LYS A 136 10.93 -6.45 20.58
N TYR A 137 9.66 -6.15 20.35
CA TYR A 137 8.59 -6.31 21.34
C TYR A 137 7.84 -7.64 21.23
N GLY A 138 8.25 -8.55 20.32
CA GLY A 138 7.55 -9.82 20.11
C GLY A 138 6.12 -9.66 19.57
N ALA A 139 5.81 -8.51 18.96
CA ALA A 139 4.48 -8.15 18.49
C ALA A 139 4.02 -8.90 17.23
N TYR A 140 4.84 -9.82 16.72
CA TYR A 140 4.51 -10.74 15.63
C TYR A 140 3.73 -11.96 16.08
N LYS A 141 3.56 -12.20 17.39
CA LYS A 141 2.85 -13.36 17.91
C LYS A 141 1.35 -13.23 17.64
N GLN A 142 0.79 -14.18 16.89
CA GLN A 142 -0.62 -14.19 16.46
C GLN A 142 -1.57 -14.91 17.45
N ALA A 143 -1.10 -15.26 18.65
CA ALA A 143 -1.87 -16.06 19.59
C ALA A 143 -3.17 -15.34 20.02
N GLY A 144 -4.31 -15.95 19.75
CA GLY A 144 -5.63 -15.41 20.11
C GLY A 144 -6.18 -14.32 19.17
N PHE A 145 -5.53 -14.06 18.03
CA PHE A 145 -5.99 -13.05 17.07
C PHE A 145 -6.76 -13.69 15.90
N ASP A 146 -8.01 -13.29 15.72
CA ASP A 146 -8.87 -13.71 14.61
C ASP A 146 -8.51 -12.96 13.31
N GLY A 147 -7.30 -13.23 12.81
CA GLY A 147 -6.80 -12.64 11.56
C GLY A 147 -7.03 -13.52 10.34
N ILE A 148 -6.87 -12.90 9.16
CA ILE A 148 -6.77 -13.56 7.85
C ILE A 148 -5.34 -13.50 7.28
N ALA A 149 -4.46 -12.73 7.94
CA ALA A 149 -3.06 -12.56 7.59
C ALA A 149 -2.27 -12.20 8.86
N CYS A 150 -0.96 -12.39 8.83
CA CYS A 150 -0.10 -11.94 9.91
C CYS A 150 -0.13 -10.42 10.05
N MET A 151 -0.36 -9.96 11.29
CA MET A 151 -0.39 -8.55 11.66
C MET A 151 0.27 -8.32 13.02
N ILE A 152 0.72 -7.10 13.27
CA ILE A 152 1.26 -6.73 14.58
C ILE A 152 0.15 -6.80 15.62
N THR A 153 0.24 -7.61 16.66
CA THR A 153 -0.81 -7.76 17.67
C THR A 153 -0.66 -6.74 18.79
N GLU A 154 0.29 -6.96 19.70
CA GLU A 154 0.57 -6.06 20.83
C GLU A 154 2.07 -5.89 21.05
N PRO A 155 2.54 -4.67 21.38
CA PRO A 155 1.80 -3.41 21.44
C PRO A 155 1.38 -2.90 20.04
N LEU A 156 0.30 -2.10 19.98
CA LEU A 156 -0.29 -1.64 18.69
C LEU A 156 0.45 -0.47 18.04
N TRP A 157 1.16 0.36 18.81
CA TRP A 157 1.79 1.58 18.32
C TRP A 157 2.78 1.39 17.15
N PRO A 158 3.51 0.25 16.98
CA PRO A 158 4.35 0.04 15.80
C PRO A 158 3.52 0.04 14.50
N ARG A 159 2.21 -0.25 14.54
CA ARG A 159 1.32 -0.09 13.37
C ARG A 159 1.27 1.36 12.87
N LEU A 160 1.45 2.35 13.74
CA LEU A 160 1.50 3.76 13.36
C LEU A 160 2.69 4.07 12.45
N LEU A 161 3.80 3.35 12.63
CA LEU A 161 5.00 3.52 11.81
C LEU A 161 4.87 2.87 10.43
N GLY A 162 3.86 2.04 10.18
CA GLY A 162 3.58 1.44 8.87
C GLY A 162 2.31 2.02 8.24
N TYR A 163 1.38 1.13 7.88
CA TYR A 163 0.10 1.46 7.24
C TYR A 163 -0.87 2.33 8.06
N GLY A 164 -0.55 2.71 9.30
CA GLY A 164 -1.41 3.57 10.13
C GLY A 164 -1.13 5.06 9.97
N GLY A 165 0.01 5.51 10.49
CA GLY A 165 0.32 6.94 10.63
C GLY A 165 0.77 7.60 9.33
N LEU A 166 1.62 6.92 8.55
CA LEU A 166 2.13 7.51 7.32
C LEU A 166 1.03 7.81 6.29
N PRO A 167 0.06 6.90 6.04
CA PRO A 167 -1.05 7.20 5.15
C PRO A 167 -1.93 8.34 5.65
N LEU A 168 -2.11 8.47 6.98
CA LEU A 168 -2.86 9.58 7.56
C LEU A 168 -2.17 10.92 7.27
N ILE A 169 -0.85 11.00 7.46
CA ILE A 169 -0.07 12.22 7.16
C ILE A 169 -0.21 12.60 5.69
N LEU A 170 -0.07 11.61 4.78
CA LEU A 170 -0.20 11.84 3.34
C LEU A 170 -1.62 12.25 2.94
N ALA A 171 -2.65 11.65 3.55
CA ALA A 171 -4.04 11.99 3.31
C ALA A 171 -4.35 13.43 3.77
N VAL A 172 -3.91 13.81 4.97
CA VAL A 172 -4.08 15.17 5.50
C VAL A 172 -3.36 16.18 4.61
N ALA A 173 -2.10 15.91 4.25
CA ALA A 173 -1.35 16.79 3.34
C ALA A 173 -2.07 16.95 2.00
N SER A 174 -2.53 15.84 1.40
CA SER A 174 -3.27 15.84 0.14
C SER A 174 -4.58 16.62 0.22
N ALA A 175 -5.32 16.51 1.33
CA ALA A 175 -6.55 17.27 1.56
C ALA A 175 -6.28 18.77 1.64
N VAL A 176 -5.25 19.19 2.38
CA VAL A 176 -4.84 20.60 2.49
C VAL A 176 -4.41 21.17 1.13
N PHE A 177 -3.59 20.42 0.37
CA PHE A 177 -3.16 20.84 -0.96
C PHE A 177 -4.33 20.96 -1.94
N THR A 178 -5.30 20.04 -1.86
CA THR A 178 -6.50 20.09 -2.71
C THR A 178 -7.35 21.30 -2.38
N ALA A 179 -7.61 21.58 -1.10
CA ALA A 179 -8.36 22.75 -0.67
C ALA A 179 -7.71 24.06 -1.13
N PHE A 180 -6.38 24.16 -1.05
CA PHE A 180 -5.63 25.30 -1.56
C PHE A 180 -5.72 25.43 -3.09
N ALA A 181 -5.58 24.31 -3.82
CA ALA A 181 -5.66 24.30 -5.28
C ALA A 181 -7.04 24.71 -5.80
N VAL A 182 -8.11 24.19 -5.18
CA VAL A 182 -9.50 24.58 -5.52
C VAL A 182 -9.74 26.07 -5.24
N GLY A 183 -9.18 26.63 -4.18
CA GLY A 183 -9.29 28.07 -3.91
C GLY A 183 -8.55 28.98 -4.90
N ARG A 184 -7.71 28.43 -5.78
CA ARG A 184 -6.92 29.15 -6.78
C ARG A 184 -7.39 28.97 -8.22
N LEU A 185 -8.19 27.94 -8.49
CA LEU A 185 -8.82 27.66 -9.79
C LEU A 185 -10.14 28.44 -9.92
#